data_AF-A0A927V1K5-F1
#
_entry.id   AF-A0A927V1K5-F1
#
_cell.length_a   1.000
_cell.length_b   1.000
_cell.length_c   1.000
_cell.angle_alpha   90.00
_cell.angle_beta   90.00
_cell.angle_gamma   90.00
#
_symmetry.space_group_name_H-M   'P 1'
#
loop_
_entity.id
_entity.type
_entity.pdbx_description
1 polymer ?
#
loop_
_entity_poly.entity_id
_entity_poly.type
_entity_poly.pdbx_seq_one_letter_code
_entity_poly.pdbx_strand_id
1 'polypeptide(L)'
;MAEPKKKKKIVAATGEGKKIKEAALVGNATGLRIGAIVLWVVALAFEVVALFILNGKINLTFMPSLYQIIIALVLDLICVIIGSQLWKKANHIKPASEKNKLLFWLWNNMGLIVCAIAFIPFVILALTNKNADKKTKAIATVVAIIALLIGGVASYDFNPVSEEQQQAAIEAISQEVLWSPFGKVYHTHEDCQSLNQTDTLTQGTVEQAIAANRTRLCSFCAKKDNISGVVTDEKAD
;
A
#
# COMPACT_ATOMS: atom_id res chain seq x y z
N MET A 1 38.36 13.09 -11.72
CA MET A 1 38.50 11.75 -11.11
C MET A 1 37.18 11.03 -11.34
N ALA A 2 37.15 10.05 -12.24
CA ALA A 2 35.92 9.38 -12.67
C ALA A 2 35.64 8.16 -11.76
N GLU A 3 34.41 8.05 -11.27
CA GLU A 3 33.93 6.91 -10.47
C GLU A 3 34.06 5.58 -11.23
N PRO A 4 34.45 4.47 -10.56
CA PRO A 4 34.53 3.17 -11.19
C PRO A 4 33.13 2.62 -11.48
N LYS A 5 32.86 2.32 -12.75
CA LYS A 5 31.62 1.67 -13.22
C LYS A 5 31.38 0.34 -12.48
N LYS A 6 30.24 0.23 -11.79
CA LYS A 6 29.75 -1.01 -11.16
C LYS A 6 29.70 -2.13 -12.21
N LYS A 7 30.53 -3.17 -12.03
CA LYS A 7 30.55 -4.37 -12.87
C LYS A 7 29.29 -5.18 -12.60
N LYS A 8 28.44 -5.35 -13.61
CA LYS A 8 27.39 -6.37 -13.63
C LYS A 8 28.08 -7.74 -13.57
N LYS A 9 27.96 -8.45 -12.45
CA LYS A 9 28.36 -9.86 -12.38
C LYS A 9 27.29 -10.67 -13.11
N ILE A 10 27.59 -11.08 -14.34
CA ILE A 10 26.88 -12.18 -14.99
C ILE A 10 27.71 -13.42 -14.68
N VAL A 11 27.30 -14.19 -13.67
CA VAL A 11 27.90 -15.51 -13.44
C VAL A 11 27.15 -16.47 -14.37
N ALA A 12 27.81 -16.89 -15.45
CA ALA A 12 27.31 -17.92 -16.33
C ALA A 12 28.09 -19.22 -16.05
N ALA A 13 27.40 -20.23 -15.50
CA ALA A 13 27.80 -21.63 -15.60
C ALA A 13 26.59 -22.55 -15.35
N THR A 14 26.12 -23.20 -16.43
CA THR A 14 25.31 -24.44 -16.51
C THR A 14 23.92 -24.50 -15.84
N GLY A 15 22.88 -24.65 -16.67
CA GLY A 15 21.45 -24.67 -16.31
C GLY A 15 20.79 -23.31 -16.60
N GLU A 16 19.54 -23.27 -17.05
CA GLU A 16 18.81 -21.99 -17.28
C GLU A 16 18.71 -21.19 -15.96
N GLY A 17 19.72 -20.38 -15.67
CA GLY A 17 19.82 -19.61 -14.43
C GLY A 17 18.77 -18.51 -14.36
N LYS A 18 18.28 -18.21 -13.16
CA LYS A 18 17.27 -17.16 -12.95
C LYS A 18 17.87 -15.80 -13.34
N LYS A 19 17.05 -14.94 -13.96
CA LYS A 19 17.43 -13.57 -14.31
C LYS A 19 17.39 -12.69 -13.08
N ILE A 20 18.54 -12.39 -12.50
CA ILE A 20 18.67 -11.51 -11.34
C ILE A 20 18.82 -10.05 -11.79
N LYS A 21 18.00 -9.17 -11.22
CA LYS A 21 18.03 -7.72 -11.41
C LYS A 21 18.44 -7.04 -10.10
N GLU A 22 19.23 -5.99 -10.20
CA GLU A 22 19.53 -5.12 -9.05
C GLU A 22 18.29 -4.32 -8.62
N ALA A 23 18.13 -4.17 -7.31
CA ALA A 23 17.06 -3.39 -6.73
C ALA A 23 17.19 -1.91 -7.08
N ALA A 24 16.05 -1.25 -7.27
CA ALA A 24 16.00 0.19 -7.41
C ALA A 24 16.40 0.88 -6.10
N LEU A 25 16.84 2.13 -6.20
CA LEU A 25 17.06 2.98 -5.03
C LEU A 25 15.75 3.19 -4.26
N VAL A 26 15.87 3.27 -2.94
CA VAL A 26 14.73 3.54 -2.05
C VAL A 26 14.23 4.97 -2.29
N GLY A 27 12.92 5.13 -2.46
CA GLY A 27 12.30 6.43 -2.72
C GLY A 27 12.24 7.34 -1.49
N ASN A 28 11.75 8.56 -1.67
CA ASN A 28 11.58 9.53 -0.59
C ASN A 28 10.23 9.32 0.13
N ALA A 29 10.26 8.84 1.39
CA ALA A 29 9.07 8.64 2.22
C ALA A 29 8.27 9.93 2.46
N THR A 30 8.95 11.07 2.70
CA THR A 30 8.28 12.35 2.96
C THR A 30 7.51 12.83 1.74
N GLY A 31 8.10 12.71 0.54
CA GLY A 31 7.43 13.06 -0.71
C GLY A 31 6.18 12.22 -0.97
N LEU A 32 6.24 10.91 -0.68
CA LEU A 32 5.10 10.00 -0.79
C LEU A 32 3.98 10.35 0.20
N ARG A 33 4.31 10.71 1.44
CA ARG A 33 3.33 11.15 2.46
C ARG A 33 2.64 12.45 2.05
N ILE A 34 3.40 13.43 1.55
CA ILE A 34 2.83 14.69 1.06
C ILE A 34 1.89 14.41 -0.12
N GLY A 35 2.30 13.58 -1.08
CA GLY A 35 1.45 13.18 -2.20
C GLY A 35 0.16 12.49 -1.75
N ALA A 36 0.24 11.61 -0.76
CA ALA A 36 -0.93 10.96 -0.17
C ALA A 36 -1.89 11.98 0.47
N ILE A 37 -1.38 12.91 1.28
CA ILE A 37 -2.19 13.96 1.93
C ILE A 37 -2.88 14.84 0.88
N VAL A 38 -2.16 15.25 -0.17
CA VAL A 38 -2.75 16.04 -1.26
C VAL A 38 -3.88 15.30 -1.94
N LEU A 39 -3.70 14.00 -2.25
CA LEU A 39 -4.76 13.18 -2.84
C LEU A 39 -5.97 13.03 -1.91
N TRP A 40 -5.76 12.90 -0.61
CA TRP A 40 -6.84 12.84 0.37
C TRP A 40 -7.60 14.15 0.50
N VAL A 41 -6.93 15.30 0.44
CA VAL A 41 -7.60 16.61 0.39
C VAL A 41 -8.42 16.76 -0.88
N VAL A 42 -7.89 16.30 -2.02
CA VAL A 42 -8.63 16.28 -3.30
C VAL A 42 -9.84 15.34 -3.23
N ALA A 43 -9.70 14.18 -2.59
CA ALA A 43 -10.81 13.25 -2.36
C ALA A 43 -11.95 13.91 -1.57
N LEU A 44 -11.65 14.54 -0.43
CA LEU A 44 -12.63 15.28 0.36
C LEU A 44 -13.28 16.43 -0.42
N ALA A 45 -12.56 17.06 -1.35
CA ALA A 45 -13.16 18.06 -2.23
C ALA A 45 -14.21 17.44 -3.17
N PHE A 46 -13.97 16.24 -3.71
CA PHE A 46 -14.98 15.51 -4.49
C PHE A 46 -16.19 15.11 -3.63
N GLU A 47 -15.99 14.69 -2.38
CA GLU A 47 -17.08 14.43 -1.42
C GLU A 47 -17.97 15.68 -1.23
N VAL A 48 -17.35 16.84 -0.98
CA VAL A 48 -18.07 18.12 -0.80
C VAL A 48 -18.85 18.50 -2.05
N VAL A 49 -18.27 18.32 -3.24
CA VAL A 49 -18.98 18.54 -4.51
C VAL A 49 -20.17 17.60 -4.64
N ALA A 50 -20.02 16.32 -4.31
CA ALA A 50 -21.11 15.34 -4.33
C ALA A 50 -22.25 15.77 -3.39
N LEU A 51 -21.93 16.26 -2.19
CA LEU A 51 -22.91 16.78 -1.24
C LEU A 51 -23.62 18.05 -1.73
N PHE A 52 -22.93 18.96 -2.42
CA PHE A 52 -23.55 20.13 -3.00
C PHE A 52 -24.50 19.79 -4.15
N ILE A 53 -24.15 18.79 -4.97
CA ILE A 53 -25.03 18.29 -6.02
C ILE A 53 -26.24 17.58 -5.41
N LEU A 54 -26.04 16.74 -4.40
CA LEU A 54 -27.11 16.03 -3.71
C LEU A 54 -28.10 17.00 -3.03
N ASN A 55 -27.62 18.13 -2.53
CA ASN A 55 -28.45 19.18 -1.95
C ASN A 55 -29.09 20.13 -2.99
N GLY A 56 -28.83 19.94 -4.28
CA GLY A 56 -29.34 20.80 -5.35
C GLY A 56 -28.69 22.19 -5.40
N LYS A 57 -27.55 22.41 -4.74
CA LYS A 57 -26.82 23.69 -4.75
C LYS A 57 -26.00 23.89 -6.02
N ILE A 58 -25.50 22.80 -6.60
CA ILE A 58 -24.73 22.78 -7.84
C ILE A 58 -25.37 21.74 -8.76
N ASN A 59 -25.57 22.07 -10.04
CA ASN A 59 -25.99 21.10 -11.03
C ASN A 59 -25.38 21.47 -12.38
N LEU A 60 -24.55 20.57 -12.93
CA LEU A 60 -24.06 20.71 -14.29
C LEU A 60 -25.15 20.28 -15.27
N THR A 61 -25.68 21.23 -16.04
CA THR A 61 -26.84 21.03 -16.92
C THR A 61 -26.63 20.02 -18.05
N PHE A 62 -25.38 19.61 -18.33
CA PHE A 62 -25.06 18.65 -19.39
C PHE A 62 -25.30 17.17 -19.01
N MET A 63 -25.56 16.85 -17.73
CA MET A 63 -25.74 15.47 -17.28
C MET A 63 -26.66 15.39 -16.03
N PRO A 64 -27.44 14.31 -15.82
CA PRO A 64 -28.27 14.19 -14.62
C PRO A 64 -27.44 14.16 -13.32
N SER A 65 -28.00 14.74 -12.24
CA SER A 65 -27.33 14.91 -10.94
C SER A 65 -26.83 13.59 -10.33
N LEU A 66 -27.58 12.50 -10.48
CA LEU A 66 -27.19 11.17 -10.01
C LEU A 66 -25.84 10.72 -10.61
N TYR A 67 -25.65 10.90 -11.91
CA TYR A 67 -24.39 10.51 -12.55
C TYR A 67 -23.23 11.40 -12.09
N GLN A 68 -23.46 12.70 -11.88
CA GLN A 68 -22.45 13.60 -11.34
C GLN A 68 -22.00 13.15 -9.93
N ILE A 69 -22.95 12.77 -9.06
CA ILE A 69 -22.66 12.25 -7.72
C ILE A 69 -21.85 10.95 -7.81
N ILE A 70 -22.26 10.00 -8.65
CA ILE A 70 -21.55 8.72 -8.82
C ILE A 70 -20.12 8.97 -9.30
N ILE A 71 -19.93 9.85 -10.30
CA ILE A 71 -18.60 10.19 -10.81
C ILE A 71 -17.74 10.80 -9.70
N ALA A 72 -18.29 11.72 -8.90
CA ALA A 72 -17.57 12.33 -7.79
C ALA A 72 -17.13 11.28 -6.75
N LEU A 73 -18.03 10.37 -6.35
CA LEU A 73 -17.72 9.28 -5.41
C LEU A 73 -16.68 8.29 -5.96
N VAL A 74 -16.69 8.02 -7.27
CA VAL A 74 -15.69 7.15 -7.91
C VAL A 74 -14.32 7.84 -7.95
N LEU A 75 -14.28 9.14 -8.28
CA LEU A 75 -13.02 9.91 -8.26
C LEU A 75 -12.46 10.03 -6.85
N ASP A 76 -13.31 10.28 -5.86
CA ASP A 76 -12.95 10.24 -4.43
C ASP A 76 -12.29 8.90 -4.08
N LEU A 77 -12.98 7.77 -4.37
CA LEU A 77 -12.48 6.43 -4.07
C LEU A 77 -11.09 6.17 -4.68
N ILE A 78 -10.89 6.57 -5.94
CA ILE A 78 -9.60 6.44 -6.63
C ILE A 78 -8.52 7.26 -5.89
N CYS A 79 -8.80 8.52 -5.57
CA CYS A 79 -7.88 9.39 -4.85
C CYS A 79 -7.51 8.81 -3.46
N VAL A 80 -8.50 8.32 -2.71
CA VAL A 80 -8.29 7.68 -1.41
C VAL A 80 -7.39 6.45 -1.55
N ILE A 81 -7.70 5.54 -2.48
CA ILE A 81 -6.92 4.30 -2.66
C ILE A 81 -5.48 4.61 -3.06
N ILE A 82 -5.26 5.51 -4.03
CA ILE A 82 -3.92 5.89 -4.47
C ILE A 82 -3.16 6.54 -3.30
N GLY A 83 -3.78 7.48 -2.58
CA GLY A 83 -3.19 8.10 -1.40
C GLY A 83 -2.79 7.07 -0.35
N SER A 84 -3.66 6.08 -0.09
CA SER A 84 -3.38 4.97 0.83
C SER A 84 -2.20 4.10 0.36
N GLN A 85 -2.08 3.82 -0.94
CA GLN A 85 -0.92 3.06 -1.44
C GLN A 85 0.39 3.84 -1.30
N LEU A 86 0.37 5.15 -1.56
CA LEU A 86 1.53 6.03 -1.35
C LEU A 86 1.94 6.08 0.13
N TRP A 87 0.96 6.17 1.04
CA TRP A 87 1.20 6.18 2.48
C TRP A 87 1.82 4.87 2.96
N LYS A 88 1.26 3.71 2.56
CA LYS A 88 1.82 2.39 2.88
C LYS A 88 3.25 2.23 2.35
N LYS A 89 3.50 2.66 1.11
CA LYS A 89 4.86 2.64 0.54
C LYS A 89 5.82 3.53 1.35
N ALA A 90 5.37 4.70 1.80
CA ALA A 90 6.18 5.56 2.66
C ALA A 90 6.49 4.92 4.01
N ASN A 91 5.54 4.17 4.58
CA ASN A 91 5.74 3.45 5.83
C ASN A 91 6.68 2.25 5.68
N HIS A 92 6.73 1.58 4.53
CA HIS A 92 7.77 0.57 4.30
C HIS A 92 9.17 1.16 4.10
N ILE A 93 9.27 2.40 3.64
CA ILE A 93 10.56 3.09 3.50
C ILE A 93 11.05 3.62 4.85
N LYS A 94 10.14 4.24 5.62
CA LYS A 94 10.42 4.76 6.95
C LYS A 94 9.30 4.31 7.90
N PRO A 95 9.42 3.09 8.46
CA PRO A 95 8.49 2.53 9.42
C PRO A 95 8.27 3.41 10.64
N ALA A 96 7.12 3.21 11.29
CA ALA A 96 6.89 3.73 12.63
C ALA A 96 7.36 2.73 13.67
N SER A 97 7.80 3.22 14.83
CA SER A 97 8.14 2.39 15.98
C SER A 97 6.88 1.72 16.57
N GLU A 98 7.00 0.46 16.98
CA GLU A 98 5.92 -0.30 17.62
C GLU A 98 5.79 -0.08 19.14
N LYS A 99 6.66 0.76 19.74
CA LYS A 99 6.64 1.06 21.19
C LYS A 99 5.28 1.47 21.71
N ASN A 100 4.52 2.21 20.90
CA ASN A 100 3.11 2.48 21.15
C ASN A 100 2.26 1.81 20.08
N LYS A 101 1.68 0.65 20.43
CA LYS A 101 0.86 -0.17 19.52
C LYS A 101 -0.31 0.60 18.92
N LEU A 102 -0.93 1.50 19.68
CA LEU A 102 -2.06 2.30 19.20
C LEU A 102 -1.59 3.32 18.15
N LEU A 103 -0.54 4.08 18.44
CA LEU A 103 0.02 5.03 17.46
C LEU A 103 0.57 4.31 16.22
N PHE A 104 1.21 3.16 16.39
CA PHE A 104 1.69 2.31 15.30
C PHE A 104 0.53 1.86 14.40
N TRP A 105 -0.58 1.40 14.99
CA TRP A 105 -1.76 0.99 14.23
C TRP A 105 -2.39 2.17 13.48
N LEU A 106 -2.61 3.31 14.15
CA LEU A 106 -3.17 4.51 13.50
C LEU A 106 -2.28 4.97 12.34
N TRP A 107 -0.97 5.02 12.56
CA TRP A 107 -0.02 5.50 11.56
C TRP A 107 0.01 4.63 10.30
N ASN A 108 -0.08 3.31 10.46
CA ASN A 108 -0.11 2.39 9.32
C ASN A 108 -1.48 2.33 8.62
N ASN A 109 -2.56 2.63 9.35
CA ASN A 109 -3.92 2.58 8.82
C ASN A 109 -4.53 3.97 8.53
N MET A 110 -3.71 5.01 8.35
CA MET A 110 -4.18 6.36 8.00
C MET A 110 -5.08 6.37 6.77
N GLY A 111 -4.77 5.56 5.76
CA GLY A 111 -5.62 5.42 4.58
C GLY A 111 -7.03 4.90 4.88
N LEU A 112 -7.15 3.91 5.78
CA LEU A 112 -8.44 3.39 6.22
C LEU A 112 -9.22 4.48 6.99
N ILE A 113 -8.54 5.21 7.87
CA ILE A 113 -9.16 6.30 8.66
C ILE A 113 -9.70 7.38 7.73
N VAL A 114 -8.90 7.82 6.75
CA VAL A 114 -9.34 8.81 5.77
C VAL A 114 -10.49 8.30 4.92
N CYS A 115 -10.47 7.02 4.49
CA CYS A 115 -11.58 6.41 3.78
C CYS A 115 -12.88 6.45 4.60
N ALA A 116 -12.81 6.15 5.89
CA ALA A 116 -13.95 6.26 6.80
C ALA A 116 -14.44 7.72 6.92
N ILE A 117 -13.53 8.69 7.04
CA ILE A 117 -13.85 10.13 7.08
C ILE A 117 -14.51 10.61 5.78
N ALA A 118 -14.10 10.08 4.62
CA ALA A 118 -14.60 10.51 3.31
C ALA A 118 -15.96 9.91 2.91
N PHE A 119 -16.34 8.74 3.44
CA PHE A 119 -17.59 8.08 3.01
C PHE A 119 -18.65 7.97 4.10
N ILE A 120 -18.28 7.89 5.39
CA ILE A 120 -19.26 7.77 6.47
C ILE A 120 -20.13 9.04 6.58
N PRO A 121 -19.57 10.26 6.61
CA PRO A 121 -20.38 11.48 6.66
C PRO A 121 -21.29 11.62 5.44
N PHE A 122 -20.78 11.36 4.23
CA PHE A 122 -21.58 11.32 3.01
C PHE A 122 -22.78 10.37 3.14
N VAL A 123 -22.58 9.12 3.59
CA VAL A 123 -23.65 8.13 3.76
C VAL A 123 -24.75 8.64 4.70
N ILE A 124 -24.36 9.19 5.85
CA ILE A 124 -25.31 9.74 6.84
C ILE A 124 -26.09 10.91 6.24
N LEU A 125 -25.39 11.85 5.59
CA LEU A 125 -26.01 13.03 4.98
C LEU A 125 -26.92 12.68 3.81
N ALA A 126 -26.57 11.66 3.02
CA ALA A 126 -27.40 11.19 1.93
C ALA A 126 -28.70 10.53 2.41
N LEU A 127 -28.64 9.73 3.48
CA LEU A 127 -29.82 9.09 4.07
C LEU A 127 -30.78 10.11 4.71
N THR A 128 -30.24 11.16 5.33
CA THR A 128 -31.00 12.22 6.00
C THR A 128 -31.42 13.37 5.09
N ASN A 129 -31.01 13.33 3.81
CA ASN A 129 -31.31 14.38 2.85
C ASN A 129 -32.82 14.45 2.54
N LYS A 130 -33.39 15.65 2.67
CA LYS A 130 -34.80 15.93 2.36
C LYS A 130 -35.02 16.54 0.98
N ASN A 131 -33.97 17.08 0.36
CA ASN A 131 -34.02 17.81 -0.91
C ASN A 131 -33.85 16.88 -2.12
N ALA A 132 -33.10 15.78 -1.95
CA ALA A 132 -32.89 14.78 -3.00
C ALA A 132 -34.10 13.85 -3.17
N ASP A 133 -34.41 13.47 -4.41
CA ASP A 133 -35.43 12.47 -4.68
C ASP A 133 -35.04 11.08 -4.13
N LYS A 134 -36.05 10.24 -3.87
CA LYS A 134 -35.87 8.94 -3.21
C LYS A 134 -34.93 8.00 -3.98
N LYS A 135 -34.92 8.05 -5.31
CA LYS A 135 -34.10 7.16 -6.14
C LYS A 135 -32.65 7.61 -6.12
N THR A 136 -32.39 8.89 -6.31
CA THR A 136 -31.02 9.45 -6.31
C THR A 136 -30.34 9.21 -4.97
N LYS A 137 -31.00 9.51 -3.85
CA LYS A 137 -30.40 9.29 -2.53
C LYS A 137 -30.12 7.81 -2.26
N ALA A 138 -31.04 6.92 -2.64
CA ALA A 138 -30.87 5.49 -2.41
C ALA A 138 -29.65 4.94 -3.18
N ILE A 139 -29.52 5.29 -4.46
CA ILE A 139 -28.40 4.84 -5.29
C ILE A 139 -27.09 5.44 -4.80
N ALA A 140 -27.06 6.75 -4.52
CA ALA A 140 -25.86 7.43 -4.03
C ALA A 140 -25.36 6.83 -2.70
N THR A 141 -26.27 6.54 -1.76
CA THR A 141 -25.93 5.87 -0.50
C THR A 141 -25.35 4.48 -0.73
N VAL A 142 -25.97 3.66 -1.59
CA VAL A 142 -25.46 2.30 -1.88
C VAL A 142 -24.07 2.36 -2.50
N VAL A 143 -23.86 3.26 -3.46
CA VAL A 143 -22.54 3.46 -4.10
C VAL A 143 -21.49 3.88 -3.07
N ALA A 144 -21.82 4.82 -2.18
CA ALA A 144 -20.90 5.25 -1.13
C ALA A 144 -20.55 4.13 -0.12
N ILE A 145 -21.51 3.27 0.24
CA ILE A 145 -21.26 2.10 1.09
C ILE A 145 -20.31 1.11 0.39
N ILE A 146 -20.55 0.82 -0.90
CA ILE A 146 -19.66 -0.06 -1.68
C ILE A 146 -18.26 0.55 -1.77
N ALA A 147 -18.17 1.86 -2.02
CA ALA A 147 -16.90 2.58 -2.05
C ALA A 147 -16.16 2.52 -0.70
N LEU A 148 -16.86 2.71 0.42
CA LEU A 148 -16.29 2.57 1.76
C LEU A 148 -15.73 1.17 2.02
N LEU A 149 -16.44 0.11 1.60
CA LEU A 149 -15.97 -1.27 1.78
C LEU A 149 -14.73 -1.57 0.93
N ILE A 150 -14.76 -1.22 -0.36
CA ILE A 150 -13.63 -1.43 -1.28
C ILE A 150 -12.43 -0.59 -0.83
N GLY A 151 -12.65 0.69 -0.56
CA GLY A 151 -11.62 1.63 -0.12
C GLY A 151 -11.03 1.22 1.22
N GLY A 152 -11.86 0.76 2.16
CA GLY A 152 -11.41 0.28 3.46
C GLY A 152 -10.48 -0.93 3.35
N VAL A 153 -10.88 -1.97 2.60
CA VAL A 153 -10.04 -3.16 2.39
C VAL A 153 -8.76 -2.82 1.63
N ALA A 154 -8.83 -1.99 0.58
CA ALA A 154 -7.66 -1.60 -0.20
C ALA A 154 -6.67 -0.71 0.60
N SER A 155 -7.18 0.04 1.58
CA SER A 155 -6.40 0.99 2.38
C SER A 155 -5.82 0.38 3.65
N TYR A 156 -6.38 -0.71 4.16
CA TYR A 156 -5.85 -1.41 5.33
C TYR A 156 -4.45 -1.97 5.05
N ASP A 157 -3.57 -1.85 6.03
CA ASP A 157 -2.24 -2.45 5.97
C ASP A 157 -2.21 -3.76 6.76
N PHE A 158 -2.22 -4.87 6.03
CA PHE A 158 -2.25 -6.22 6.61
C PHE A 158 -0.88 -6.71 7.10
N ASN A 159 0.21 -6.10 6.64
CA ASN A 159 1.57 -6.54 7.00
C ASN A 159 2.46 -5.33 7.30
N PRO A 160 2.09 -4.47 8.27
CA PRO A 160 2.89 -3.32 8.63
C PRO A 160 4.21 -3.79 9.26
N VAL A 161 5.32 -3.23 8.80
CA VAL A 161 6.65 -3.46 9.38
C VAL A 161 6.94 -2.34 10.36
N SER A 162 7.44 -2.66 11.55
CA SER A 162 7.93 -1.69 12.53
C SER A 162 9.40 -1.37 12.34
N GLU A 163 9.84 -0.23 12.89
CA GLU A 163 11.25 0.17 12.89
C GLU A 163 12.13 -0.90 13.58
N GLU A 164 11.63 -1.46 14.69
CA GLU A 164 12.30 -2.52 15.45
C GLU A 164 12.42 -3.82 14.64
N GLN A 165 11.36 -4.22 13.92
CA GLN A 165 11.37 -5.41 13.06
C GLN A 165 12.31 -5.25 11.87
N GLN A 166 12.32 -4.07 11.25
CA GLN A 166 13.24 -3.77 10.16
C GLN A 166 14.69 -3.85 10.65
N GLN A 167 15.00 -3.22 11.78
CA GLN A 167 16.35 -3.23 12.34
C GLN A 167 16.80 -4.65 12.72
N ALA A 168 15.93 -5.45 13.34
CA ALA A 168 16.23 -6.84 13.65
C ALA A 168 16.54 -7.67 12.38
N ALA A 169 15.81 -7.43 11.28
CA ALA A 169 16.06 -8.11 10.02
C ALA A 169 17.40 -7.70 9.37
N ILE A 170 17.77 -6.42 9.45
CA ILE A 170 19.05 -5.90 8.95
C ILE A 170 20.23 -6.50 9.75
N GLU A 171 20.10 -6.58 11.08
CA GLU A 171 21.14 -7.13 11.94
C GLU A 171 21.31 -8.64 11.77
N ALA A 172 20.21 -9.36 11.55
CA ALA A 172 20.22 -10.81 11.37
C ALA A 172 20.71 -11.26 9.98
N ILE A 173 20.62 -10.40 8.96
CA ILE A 173 20.93 -10.75 7.56
C ILE A 173 22.03 -9.85 7.05
N SER A 174 23.26 -10.35 7.05
CA SER A 174 24.46 -9.62 6.60
C SER A 174 24.66 -9.61 5.09
N GLN A 175 23.86 -10.38 4.34
CA GLN A 175 23.95 -10.52 2.89
C GLN A 175 22.79 -9.83 2.17
N GLU A 176 22.94 -9.62 0.87
CA GLU A 176 21.81 -9.20 0.03
C GLU A 176 20.76 -10.30 -0.05
N VAL A 177 19.50 -9.87 -0.11
CA VAL A 177 18.33 -10.74 -0.22
C VAL A 177 17.73 -10.67 -1.61
N LEU A 178 16.99 -11.71 -1.94
CA LEU A 178 16.35 -11.92 -3.23
C LEU A 178 14.83 -11.92 -3.06
N TRP A 179 14.10 -11.41 -4.03
CA TRP A 179 12.64 -11.53 -4.03
C TRP A 179 12.07 -11.63 -5.44
N SER A 180 10.93 -12.31 -5.54
CA SER A 180 10.18 -12.40 -6.79
C SER A 180 9.36 -11.12 -7.06
N PRO A 181 8.97 -10.85 -8.32
CA PRO A 181 8.21 -9.66 -8.70
C PRO A 181 6.85 -9.53 -8.00
N PHE A 182 6.21 -10.66 -7.67
CA PHE A 182 4.86 -10.68 -7.10
C PHE A 182 4.79 -11.22 -5.66
N GLY A 183 5.91 -11.74 -5.13
CA GLY A 183 5.97 -12.26 -3.76
C GLY A 183 5.75 -11.19 -2.69
N LYS A 184 5.57 -11.62 -1.44
CA LYS A 184 5.51 -10.74 -0.25
C LYS A 184 6.65 -10.98 0.73
N VAL A 185 7.55 -11.89 0.37
CA VAL A 185 8.66 -12.33 1.20
C VAL A 185 9.96 -12.13 0.46
N TYR A 186 11.05 -11.97 1.20
CA TYR A 186 12.40 -12.00 0.68
C TYR A 186 13.12 -13.27 1.15
N HIS A 187 14.16 -13.64 0.41
CA HIS A 187 14.88 -14.90 0.53
C HIS A 187 16.37 -14.62 0.63
N THR A 188 17.07 -15.41 1.41
CA THR A 188 18.55 -15.38 1.49
C THR A 188 19.21 -16.26 0.43
N HIS A 189 18.43 -17.11 -0.25
CA HIS A 189 18.93 -18.10 -1.19
C HIS A 189 18.14 -18.11 -2.50
N GLU A 190 18.85 -18.20 -3.62
CA GLU A 190 18.27 -18.32 -4.96
C GLU A 190 17.57 -19.67 -5.20
N ASP A 191 18.10 -20.73 -4.61
CA ASP A 191 17.64 -22.12 -4.72
C ASP A 191 16.48 -22.45 -3.76
N CYS A 192 15.90 -21.44 -3.09
CA CYS A 192 14.79 -21.65 -2.18
C CYS A 192 13.57 -22.23 -2.92
N GLN A 193 12.97 -23.29 -2.37
CA GLN A 193 11.84 -24.00 -2.97
C GLN A 193 10.64 -23.09 -3.29
N SER A 194 10.43 -22.03 -2.50
CA SER A 194 9.36 -21.04 -2.73
C SER A 194 9.63 -20.12 -3.93
N LEU A 195 10.82 -20.19 -4.54
CA LEU A 195 11.18 -19.48 -5.77
C LEU A 195 11.19 -20.38 -7.01
N ASN A 196 10.73 -21.64 -6.92
CA ASN A 196 10.80 -22.61 -8.03
C ASN A 196 9.94 -22.22 -9.24
N GLN A 197 8.92 -21.39 -9.04
CA GLN A 197 8.01 -20.94 -10.11
C GLN A 197 8.38 -19.56 -10.65
N THR A 198 9.61 -19.10 -10.41
CA THR A 198 10.03 -17.75 -10.77
C THR A 198 11.40 -17.75 -11.42
N ASP A 199 11.44 -17.26 -12.66
CA ASP A 199 12.67 -17.14 -13.46
C ASP A 199 13.31 -15.75 -13.36
N THR A 200 12.67 -14.81 -12.67
CA THR A 200 13.17 -13.44 -12.52
C THR A 200 13.21 -13.06 -11.05
N LEU A 201 14.38 -12.67 -10.55
CA LEU A 201 14.55 -12.23 -9.18
C LEU A 201 15.06 -10.80 -9.16
N THR A 202 14.76 -10.09 -8.09
CA THR A 202 15.41 -8.83 -7.74
C THR A 202 16.29 -9.08 -6.52
N GLN A 203 17.51 -8.57 -6.55
CA GLN A 203 18.50 -8.66 -5.47
C GLN A 203 18.77 -7.26 -4.90
N GLY A 204 18.91 -7.17 -3.58
CA GLY A 204 19.28 -5.93 -2.90
C GLY A 204 19.31 -6.10 -1.39
N THR A 205 19.32 -5.00 -0.66
CA THR A 205 19.31 -5.03 0.82
C THR A 205 17.94 -5.36 1.39
N VAL A 206 17.88 -5.70 2.67
CA VAL A 206 16.62 -5.94 3.40
C VAL A 206 15.71 -4.71 3.35
N GLU A 207 16.28 -3.50 3.47
CA GLU A 207 15.52 -2.25 3.37
C GLU A 207 14.91 -2.05 1.98
N GLN A 208 15.64 -2.41 0.94
CA GLN A 208 15.13 -2.36 -0.43
C GLN A 208 14.00 -3.38 -0.64
N ALA A 209 14.11 -4.56 -0.05
CA ALA A 209 13.07 -5.58 -0.10
C ALA A 209 11.79 -5.09 0.61
N ILE A 210 11.92 -4.57 1.84
CA ILE A 210 10.80 -4.02 2.61
C ILE A 210 10.15 -2.86 1.87
N ALA A 211 10.93 -1.90 1.37
CA ALA A 211 10.44 -0.79 0.55
C ALA A 211 9.72 -1.25 -0.74
N ALA A 212 10.10 -2.43 -1.28
CA ALA A 212 9.44 -3.08 -2.40
C ALA A 212 8.20 -3.90 -2.00
N ASN A 213 7.73 -3.79 -0.75
CA ASN A 213 6.60 -4.54 -0.18
C ASN A 213 6.90 -6.05 -0.07
N ARG A 214 8.11 -6.39 0.37
CA ARG A 214 8.53 -7.72 0.83
C ARG A 214 8.81 -7.61 2.32
N THR A 215 7.79 -7.82 3.15
CA THR A 215 7.81 -7.37 4.54
C THR A 215 8.31 -8.44 5.52
N ARG A 216 8.56 -9.66 5.05
CA ARG A 216 8.90 -10.82 5.89
C ARG A 216 9.98 -11.70 5.25
N LEU A 217 10.76 -12.38 6.08
CA LEU A 217 11.72 -13.39 5.65
C LEU A 217 10.99 -14.70 5.33
N CYS A 218 11.40 -15.40 4.27
CA CYS A 218 10.90 -16.75 4.00
C CYS A 218 11.31 -17.71 5.12
N SER A 219 10.35 -18.43 5.69
CA SER A 219 10.50 -19.40 6.78
C SER A 219 11.46 -20.54 6.42
N PHE A 220 11.47 -21.02 5.18
CA PHE A 220 12.46 -21.99 4.71
C PHE A 220 13.89 -21.44 4.76
N CYS A 221 14.07 -20.19 4.35
CA CYS A 221 15.36 -19.49 4.42
C CYS A 221 15.78 -19.26 5.88
N ALA A 222 14.86 -18.80 6.72
CA ALA A 222 15.11 -18.60 8.15
C ALA A 222 15.59 -19.88 8.82
N LYS A 223 14.94 -21.03 8.55
CA LYS A 223 15.34 -22.34 9.05
C LYS A 223 16.70 -22.80 8.51
N LYS A 224 16.95 -22.62 7.22
CA LYS A 224 18.22 -23.00 6.56
C LYS A 224 19.40 -22.22 7.12
N ASP A 225 19.22 -20.93 7.38
CA ASP A 225 20.26 -20.04 7.92
C ASP A 225 20.28 -19.95 9.46
N ASN A 226 19.39 -20.68 10.14
CA ASN A 226 19.22 -20.60 11.58
C ASN A 226 19.00 -19.15 12.10
N ILE A 227 18.24 -18.35 11.35
CA ILE A 227 17.89 -16.97 11.68
C ILE A 227 16.66 -16.98 12.59
N SER A 228 16.77 -16.33 13.75
CA SER A 228 15.69 -16.14 14.73
C SER A 228 15.52 -14.66 15.08
N GLY A 229 14.38 -14.29 15.67
CA GLY A 229 14.11 -12.90 16.07
C GLY A 229 13.69 -11.96 14.93
N VAL A 230 13.45 -12.50 13.73
CA VAL A 230 12.94 -11.79 12.55
C VAL A 230 11.54 -12.30 12.21
N VAL A 231 10.68 -11.43 11.70
CA VAL A 231 9.33 -11.82 11.26
C VAL A 231 9.43 -12.69 10.00
N THR A 232 8.86 -13.89 10.07
CA THR A 232 8.83 -14.86 8.97
C THR A 232 7.42 -15.01 8.38
N ASP A 233 7.31 -15.70 7.24
CA ASP A 233 6.04 -16.05 6.61
C ASP A 233 5.37 -17.31 7.15
N GLU A 234 5.89 -17.87 8.23
CA GLU A 234 5.25 -18.96 8.96
C GLU A 234 3.86 -18.50 9.44
N LYS A 235 2.87 -19.36 9.27
CA LYS A 235 1.57 -19.13 9.90
C LYS A 235 1.79 -19.25 11.40
N ALA A 236 1.35 -18.25 12.17
CA ALA A 236 1.14 -18.45 13.59
C ALA A 236 0.09 -19.56 13.71
N ASP A 237 0.49 -20.72 14.24
CA ASP A 237 -0.39 -21.82 14.57
C ASP A 237 -1.40 -21.41 15.66
#